data_AF-A0A930F7L4-F1
#
_entry.id   AF-A0A930F7L4-F1
#
_cell.length_a   1.000
_cell.length_b   1.000
_cell.length_c   1.000
_cell.angle_alpha   90.00
_cell.angle_beta   90.00
_cell.angle_gamma   90.00
#
_symmetry.space_group_name_H-M   'P 1'
#
loop_
_entity.id
_entity.type
_entity.pdbx_description
1 polymer ?
#
loop_
_entity_poly.entity_id
_entity_poly.type
_entity_poly.pdbx_seq_one_letter_code
_entity_poly.pdbx_strand_id
1 'polypeptide(L)'
;MNVGSLNFGISPANGEICLTLRAAKENELAVLEEYVRSYFEGLKGKFEVRIEEFDRFDENYADPSLVEKTVMKLKAAGLEIEELSEPIRASEDFGYYKRFAPCMFFFVGMGTCPSLHHDSYVFDDEIIPAAVRLFETII
;
A
#
# COMPACT_ATOMS: atom_id res chain seq x y z
N MET A 1 -21.84 5.41 -0.75
CA MET A 1 -22.61 5.34 -2.01
C MET A 1 -23.58 6.50 -2.01
N ASN A 2 -23.42 7.45 -2.93
CA ASN A 2 -24.37 8.55 -3.15
C ASN A 2 -24.95 8.37 -4.56
N VAL A 3 -26.26 8.20 -4.67
CA VAL A 3 -26.94 8.03 -5.96
C VAL A 3 -27.89 9.20 -6.13
N GLY A 4 -27.60 10.09 -7.09
CA GLY A 4 -28.38 11.29 -7.34
C GLY A 4 -28.28 12.36 -6.24
N SER A 5 -29.17 13.35 -6.31
CA SER A 5 -29.36 14.39 -5.28
C SER A 5 -30.72 14.21 -4.61
N LEU A 6 -30.90 14.76 -3.40
CA LEU A 6 -32.18 14.74 -2.67
C LEU A 6 -33.24 15.53 -3.44
N ASN A 7 -33.96 14.85 -4.33
CA ASN A 7 -34.99 15.44 -5.16
C ASN A 7 -36.21 14.50 -5.21
N PHE A 8 -37.34 14.96 -4.68
CA PHE A 8 -38.54 14.13 -4.55
C PHE A 8 -39.38 14.21 -5.84
N GLY A 9 -39.73 13.05 -6.41
CA GLY A 9 -40.62 12.96 -7.58
C GLY A 9 -39.93 12.81 -8.94
N ILE A 10 -38.60 12.67 -8.99
CA ILE A 10 -37.84 12.42 -10.23
C ILE A 10 -36.93 11.20 -10.02
N SER A 11 -36.98 10.25 -10.95
CA SER A 11 -36.06 9.09 -10.94
C SER A 11 -34.61 9.55 -11.17
N PRO A 12 -33.63 9.02 -10.43
CA PRO A 12 -32.23 9.40 -10.63
C PRO A 12 -31.75 8.99 -12.03
N ALA A 13 -31.10 9.92 -12.72
CA ALA A 13 -30.55 9.66 -14.06
C ALA A 13 -29.18 8.97 -14.01
N ASN A 14 -28.32 9.35 -13.05
CA ASN A 14 -26.94 8.86 -12.93
C ASN A 14 -26.63 8.46 -11.48
N GLY A 15 -25.66 7.57 -11.28
CA GLY A 15 -25.14 7.18 -9.97
C GLY A 15 -23.64 6.89 -10.03
N GLU A 16 -22.95 7.08 -8.91
CA GLU A 16 -21.52 6.87 -8.79
C GLU A 16 -21.21 5.99 -7.57
N ILE A 17 -20.25 5.07 -7.75
CA ILE A 17 -19.74 4.22 -6.69
C ILE A 17 -18.21 4.33 -6.70
N CYS A 18 -17.64 4.84 -5.61
CA CYS A 18 -16.20 4.85 -5.40
C CYS A 18 -15.80 3.70 -4.49
N LEU A 19 -14.81 2.91 -4.90
CA LEU A 19 -14.30 1.75 -4.18
C LEU A 19 -12.79 1.87 -4.01
N THR A 20 -12.29 1.44 -2.85
CA THR A 20 -10.85 1.23 -2.64
C THR A 20 -10.60 -0.27 -2.55
N LEU A 21 -9.84 -0.81 -3.49
CA LEU A 21 -9.44 -2.21 -3.50
C LEU A 21 -8.05 -2.32 -2.87
N ARG A 22 -7.86 -3.29 -1.96
CA ARG A 22 -6.57 -3.57 -1.32
C ARG A 22 -6.40 -5.08 -1.17
N ALA A 23 -5.19 -5.56 -1.42
CA ALA A 23 -4.76 -6.90 -1.08
C ALA A 23 -3.28 -6.85 -0.67
N ALA A 24 -2.83 -7.86 0.08
CA ALA A 24 -1.43 -7.95 0.47
C ALA A 24 -0.53 -8.34 -0.72
N LYS A 25 -1.08 -9.12 -1.67
CA LYS A 25 -0.35 -9.63 -2.83
C LYS A 25 -0.97 -9.16 -4.13
N GLU A 26 -0.14 -8.95 -5.15
CA GLU A 26 -0.57 -8.45 -6.45
C GLU A 26 -1.60 -9.39 -7.11
N ASN A 27 -1.41 -10.71 -7.01
CA ASN A 27 -2.31 -11.69 -7.61
C ASN A 27 -3.70 -11.69 -6.95
N GLU A 28 -3.78 -11.44 -5.65
CA GLU A 28 -5.03 -11.32 -4.91
C GLU A 28 -5.78 -10.03 -5.29
N LEU A 29 -5.05 -8.92 -5.46
CA LEU A 29 -5.61 -7.66 -5.94
C LEU A 29 -6.18 -7.81 -7.35
N ALA A 30 -5.45 -8.48 -8.25
CA ALA A 30 -5.91 -8.74 -9.61
C ALA A 30 -7.21 -9.57 -9.65
N VAL A 31 -7.35 -10.58 -8.78
CA VAL A 31 -8.58 -11.38 -8.68
C VAL A 31 -9.75 -10.53 -8.17
N LEU A 32 -9.52 -9.69 -7.16
CA LEU A 32 -10.56 -8.80 -6.63
C LEU A 32 -10.99 -7.75 -7.67
N GLU A 33 -10.03 -7.16 -8.38
CA GLU A 33 -10.28 -6.21 -9.45
C GLU A 33 -11.08 -6.84 -10.58
N GLU A 34 -10.69 -8.02 -11.05
CA GLU A 34 -11.40 -8.74 -12.11
C GLU A 34 -12.84 -9.05 -11.69
N TYR A 35 -13.06 -9.51 -10.45
CA TYR A 35 -14.40 -9.77 -9.92
C TYR A 35 -15.29 -8.51 -9.95
N VAL A 36 -14.76 -7.39 -9.45
CA VAL A 36 -15.49 -6.11 -9.41
C VAL A 36 -15.80 -5.61 -10.83
N ARG A 37 -14.79 -5.62 -11.72
CA ARG A 37 -14.96 -5.18 -13.11
C ARG A 37 -15.97 -6.05 -13.84
N SER A 38 -15.82 -7.38 -13.78
CA SER A 38 -16.74 -8.33 -14.40
C SER A 38 -18.20 -8.13 -13.94
N TYR A 39 -18.42 -7.82 -12.66
CA TYR A 39 -19.76 -7.52 -12.15
C TYR A 39 -20.39 -6.30 -12.86
N PHE A 40 -19.66 -5.18 -12.93
CA PHE A 40 -20.16 -3.95 -13.54
C PHE A 40 -20.24 -4.02 -15.06
N GLU A 41 -19.30 -4.72 -15.71
CA GLU A 41 -19.35 -5.03 -17.13
C GLU A 41 -20.60 -5.84 -17.49
N GLY A 42 -21.01 -6.78 -16.64
CA GLY A 42 -22.25 -7.55 -16.81
C GLY A 42 -23.54 -6.73 -16.71
N LEU A 43 -23.46 -5.48 -16.26
CA LEU A 43 -24.59 -4.53 -16.25
C LEU A 43 -24.71 -3.73 -17.55
N LYS A 44 -23.69 -3.76 -18.42
CA LYS A 44 -23.76 -3.13 -19.75
C LYS A 44 -24.90 -3.76 -20.55
N GLY A 45 -25.78 -2.91 -21.08
CA GLY A 45 -27.04 -3.31 -21.72
C GLY A 45 -28.28 -3.04 -20.89
N LYS A 46 -28.14 -2.88 -19.56
CA LYS A 46 -29.16 -2.27 -18.69
C LYS A 46 -28.81 -0.82 -18.35
N PHE A 47 -27.51 -0.55 -18.24
CA PHE A 47 -26.97 0.77 -17.93
C PHE A 47 -25.81 1.10 -18.87
N GLU A 48 -25.55 2.40 -19.07
CA GLU A 48 -24.25 2.87 -19.54
C GLU A 48 -23.29 2.84 -18.34
N VAL A 49 -22.18 2.11 -18.48
CA VAL A 49 -21.23 1.87 -17.39
C VAL A 49 -19.86 2.41 -17.80
N ARG A 50 -19.31 3.31 -16.98
CA ARG A 50 -17.93 3.82 -17.06
C ARG A 50 -17.20 3.42 -15.78
N ILE A 51 -15.99 2.88 -15.94
CA ILE A 51 -15.12 2.48 -14.83
C ILE A 51 -13.80 3.24 -14.99
N GLU A 52 -13.38 3.92 -13.94
CA GLU A 52 -12.12 4.66 -13.89
C GLU A 52 -11.27 4.13 -12.73
N GLU A 53 -9.95 4.13 -12.93
CA GLU A 53 -8.97 3.73 -11.92
C GLU A 53 -8.13 4.95 -11.52
N PHE A 54 -7.89 5.08 -10.23
CA PHE A 54 -7.05 6.12 -9.63
C PHE A 54 -6.13 5.48 -8.60
N ASP A 55 -4.94 6.06 -8.43
CA ASP A 55 -4.00 5.72 -7.35
C ASP A 55 -3.67 4.20 -7.24
N ARG A 56 -3.32 3.59 -8.38
CA ARG A 56 -2.84 2.20 -8.40
C ARG A 56 -1.41 2.12 -7.86
N PHE A 57 -1.23 1.37 -6.78
CA PHE A 57 0.07 1.04 -6.20
C PHE A 57 0.38 -0.44 -6.37
N ASP A 58 1.62 -0.74 -6.76
CA ASP A 58 2.11 -2.12 -6.80
C ASP A 58 2.36 -2.66 -5.39
N GLU A 59 2.26 -3.97 -5.23
CA GLU A 59 2.73 -4.64 -4.02
C GLU A 59 4.20 -4.28 -3.73
N ASN A 60 4.49 -3.82 -2.51
CA ASN A 60 5.85 -3.56 -2.03
C ASN A 60 6.51 -4.88 -1.62
N TYR A 61 7.04 -5.59 -2.61
CA TYR A 61 7.71 -6.87 -2.43
C TYR A 61 9.20 -6.68 -2.17
N ALA A 62 9.66 -7.17 -1.02
CA ALA A 62 11.08 -7.20 -0.67
C ALA A 62 11.77 -8.42 -1.31
N ASP A 63 12.77 -8.19 -2.14
CA ASP A 63 13.55 -9.27 -2.77
C ASP A 63 14.23 -10.13 -1.70
N PRO A 64 13.99 -11.46 -1.66
CA PRO A 64 14.51 -12.32 -0.61
C PRO A 64 16.03 -12.33 -0.50
N SER A 65 16.74 -12.19 -1.62
CA SER A 65 18.20 -12.19 -1.63
C SER A 65 18.77 -10.89 -1.06
N LEU A 66 18.08 -9.76 -1.27
CA LEU A 66 18.42 -8.48 -0.65
C LEU A 66 18.10 -8.48 0.84
N VAL A 67 16.96 -9.05 1.23
CA VAL A 67 16.59 -9.22 2.64
C VAL A 67 17.66 -10.02 3.38
N GLU A 68 18.04 -11.19 2.86
CA GLU A 68 19.05 -12.05 3.50
C GLU A 68 20.39 -11.31 3.67
N LYS A 69 20.90 -10.69 2.61
CA LYS A 69 22.16 -9.92 2.64
C LYS A 69 22.11 -8.76 3.62
N THR A 70 21.02 -8.01 3.63
CA THR A 70 20.84 -6.84 4.50
C THR A 70 20.77 -7.27 5.96
N VAL A 71 19.95 -8.28 6.27
CA VAL A 71 19.82 -8.82 7.63
C VAL A 71 21.16 -9.33 8.15
N MET A 72 21.95 -10.01 7.31
CA MET A 72 23.30 -10.45 7.70
C MET A 72 24.21 -9.26 8.05
N LYS A 73 24.29 -8.23 7.20
CA LYS A 73 25.12 -7.04 7.45
C LYS A 73 24.70 -6.30 8.73
N LEU A 74 23.40 -6.07 8.90
CA LEU A 74 22.85 -5.36 10.06
C LEU A 74 23.09 -6.12 11.38
N LYS A 75 22.88 -7.46 11.39
CA LYS A 75 23.21 -8.30 12.55
C LYS A 75 24.70 -8.28 12.88
N ALA A 76 25.57 -8.34 11.86
CA ALA A 76 27.02 -8.27 12.07
C ALA A 76 27.47 -6.91 12.64
N ALA A 77 26.76 -5.83 12.31
CA ALA A 77 26.95 -4.51 12.88
C ALA A 77 26.26 -4.32 14.25
N GLY A 78 25.61 -5.36 14.78
CA GLY A 78 24.93 -5.30 16.08
C GLY A 78 23.69 -4.41 16.10
N LEU A 79 23.03 -4.19 14.96
CA LEU A 79 21.69 -3.58 14.94
C LEU A 79 20.63 -4.62 15.28
N GLU A 80 19.63 -4.21 16.06
CA GLU A 80 18.44 -5.01 16.29
C GLU A 80 17.54 -5.00 15.05
N ILE A 81 16.92 -6.14 14.76
CA ILE A 81 16.06 -6.33 13.59
C ILE A 81 14.82 -7.08 14.05
N GLU A 82 13.67 -6.58 13.63
CA GLU A 82 12.38 -7.21 13.84
C GLU A 82 11.79 -7.61 12.48
N GLU A 83 11.29 -8.84 12.39
CA GLU A 83 10.55 -9.30 11.22
C GLU A 83 9.07 -8.97 11.40
N LEU A 84 8.47 -8.36 10.37
CA LEU A 84 7.03 -8.12 10.36
C LEU A 84 6.29 -9.44 10.22
N SER A 85 5.48 -9.80 11.22
CA SER A 85 4.65 -11.01 11.18
C SER A 85 3.56 -10.96 10.11
N GLU A 86 3.16 -9.76 9.70
CA GLU A 86 2.19 -9.51 8.65
C GLU A 86 2.54 -8.24 7.85
N PRO A 87 2.11 -8.14 6.58
CA PRO A 87 2.29 -6.92 5.79
C PRO A 87 1.56 -5.73 6.40
N ILE A 88 2.15 -4.53 6.27
CA ILE A 88 1.49 -3.29 6.69
C ILE A 88 0.42 -2.91 5.65
N ARG A 89 -0.74 -2.45 6.12
CA ARG A 89 -1.89 -2.10 5.25
C ARG A 89 -1.75 -0.79 4.47
N ALA A 90 -0.70 -0.03 4.72
CA ALA A 90 -0.44 1.23 4.03
C ALA A 90 0.02 0.95 2.60
N SER A 91 -0.50 1.72 1.65
CA SER A 91 0.00 1.72 0.27
C SER A 91 1.23 2.61 0.20
N GLU A 92 2.23 2.19 -0.56
CA GLU A 92 3.52 2.89 -0.71
C GLU A 92 3.94 2.80 -2.19
N ASP A 93 4.34 3.92 -2.79
CA ASP A 93 4.68 3.99 -4.21
C ASP A 93 6.03 3.33 -4.54
N PHE A 94 6.85 3.08 -3.52
CA PHE A 94 8.13 2.37 -3.65
C PHE A 94 7.99 1.01 -4.35
N GLY A 95 6.83 0.34 -4.22
CA GLY A 95 6.55 -0.92 -4.91
C GLY A 95 6.74 -0.85 -6.43
N TYR A 96 6.59 0.34 -7.03
CA TYR A 96 6.82 0.58 -8.46
C TYR A 96 8.25 0.24 -8.90
N TYR A 97 9.26 0.49 -8.05
CA TYR A 97 10.66 0.29 -8.40
C TYR A 97 11.03 -1.19 -8.61
N LYS A 98 10.25 -2.12 -8.05
CA LYS A 98 10.45 -3.57 -8.24
C LYS A 98 10.42 -3.99 -9.71
N ARG A 99 9.76 -3.21 -10.56
CA ARG A 99 9.69 -3.44 -12.02
C ARG A 99 11.03 -3.26 -12.72
N PHE A 100 11.97 -2.54 -12.11
CA PHE A 100 13.23 -2.13 -12.73
C PHE A 100 14.46 -2.77 -12.08
N ALA A 101 14.37 -3.10 -10.79
CA ALA A 101 15.47 -3.74 -10.06
C ALA A 101 14.94 -4.52 -8.84
N PRO A 102 15.71 -5.50 -8.33
CA PRO A 102 15.48 -6.03 -6.99
C PRO A 102 15.47 -4.88 -5.97
N CYS A 103 14.43 -4.82 -5.14
CA CYS A 103 14.25 -3.75 -4.16
C CYS A 103 13.88 -4.33 -2.79
N MET A 104 14.11 -3.55 -1.74
CA MET A 104 13.69 -3.87 -0.38
C MET A 104 13.30 -2.58 0.31
N PHE A 105 12.12 -2.57 0.92
CA PHE A 105 11.64 -1.51 1.77
C PHE A 105 11.64 -1.99 3.23
N PHE A 106 11.99 -1.10 4.16
CA PHE A 106 12.04 -1.41 5.58
C PHE A 106 11.69 -0.18 6.40
N PHE A 107 11.30 -0.41 7.65
CA PHE A 107 10.97 0.64 8.62
C PHE A 107 12.12 0.82 9.61
N VAL A 108 12.32 2.05 10.07
CA VAL A 108 13.16 2.35 11.24
C VAL A 108 12.24 2.51 12.43
N GLY A 109 12.45 1.69 13.45
CA GLY A 109 11.60 1.69 14.65
C GLY A 109 11.77 2.98 15.46
N MET A 110 10.64 3.58 15.83
CA MET A 110 10.54 4.72 16.75
C MET A 110 9.93 4.32 18.10
N GLY A 111 9.89 3.00 18.38
CA GLY A 111 9.16 2.45 19.52
C GLY A 111 7.64 2.63 19.38
N THR A 112 6.95 2.62 20.51
CA THR A 112 5.49 2.80 20.56
C THR A 112 5.11 4.25 20.28
N CYS A 113 4.49 4.49 19.12
CA CYS A 113 4.07 5.82 18.68
C CYS A 113 2.66 5.78 18.07
N PRO A 114 1.97 6.92 17.97
CA PRO A 114 0.75 7.03 17.17
C PRO A 114 0.99 6.60 15.72
N SER A 115 -0.04 6.09 15.05
CA SER A 115 0.06 5.77 13.62
C SER A 115 0.36 7.01 12.78
N LEU A 116 1.01 6.81 11.63
CA LEU A 116 1.17 7.85 10.62
C LEU A 116 -0.21 8.46 10.28
N HIS A 117 -0.22 9.77 10.02
CA HIS A 117 -1.42 10.60 9.81
C HIS A 117 -2.33 10.83 11.03
N HIS A 118 -1.96 10.36 12.21
CA HIS A 118 -2.66 10.76 13.44
C HIS A 118 -2.24 12.17 13.86
N ASP A 119 -3.18 13.01 14.30
CA ASP A 119 -2.90 14.41 14.71
C ASP A 119 -1.85 14.53 15.83
N SER A 120 -1.72 13.48 16.64
CA SER A 120 -0.74 13.41 17.73
C SER A 120 0.60 12.78 17.32
N TYR A 121 0.78 12.40 16.07
CA TYR A 121 2.05 11.86 15.59
C TYR A 121 3.13 12.95 15.66
N VAL A 122 4.24 12.64 16.32
CA VAL A 122 5.43 13.47 16.38
C VAL A 122 6.61 12.60 15.99
N PHE A 123 7.40 13.07 15.04
CA PHE A 123 8.65 12.42 14.64
C PHE A 123 9.69 12.58 15.74
N ASP A 124 10.38 11.51 16.10
CA ASP A 124 11.46 11.51 17.09
C ASP A 124 12.82 11.64 16.40
N ASP A 125 13.43 12.82 16.49
CA ASP A 125 14.74 13.09 15.89
C ASP A 125 15.86 12.17 16.40
N GLU A 126 15.69 11.55 17.58
CA GLU A 126 16.66 10.61 18.15
C GLU A 126 16.79 9.32 17.33
N ILE A 127 15.86 9.03 16.41
CA ILE A 127 15.98 7.87 15.50
C ILE A 127 16.89 8.16 14.30
N ILE A 128 17.19 9.42 14.00
CA ILE A 128 17.99 9.80 12.81
C ILE A 128 19.37 9.13 12.83
N PRO A 129 20.16 9.14 13.93
CA PRO A 129 21.46 8.46 13.97
C PRO A 129 21.35 6.96 13.70
N ALA A 130 20.29 6.30 14.18
CA ALA A 130 20.05 4.88 13.93
C ALA A 130 19.73 4.61 12.45
N ALA A 131 18.91 5.45 11.82
CA ALA A 131 18.60 5.38 10.41
C ALA A 131 19.86 5.59 9.53
N VAL A 132 20.68 6.61 9.84
CA VAL A 132 21.95 6.86 9.13
C VAL A 132 22.88 5.67 9.23
N ARG A 133 23.10 5.15 10.46
CA ARG A 133 23.95 3.97 10.69
C ARG A 133 23.46 2.73 9.94
N LEU A 134 22.14 2.54 9.85
CA LEU A 134 21.53 1.46 9.08
C LEU A 134 21.95 1.59 7.60
N PHE A 135 21.74 2.76 6.98
CA PHE A 135 22.11 3.00 5.58
C PHE A 135 23.62 2.88 5.32
N GLU A 136 24.47 3.42 6.21
CA GLU A 136 25.93 3.28 6.15
C GLU A 136 26.38 1.81 6.21
N THR A 137 25.62 0.95 6.88
CA THR A 137 25.95 -0.48 7.02
C THR A 137 25.60 -1.27 5.76
N ILE A 138 24.56 -0.87 5.02
CA ILE A 138 24.04 -1.65 3.89
C ILE A 138 24.61 -1.24 2.53
N ILE A 139 25.02 0.03 2.39
CA ILE A 139 25.74 0.57 1.22
C ILE A 139 27.18 0.03 1.21
#